data_AF-A0A537UBJ8-F1
#
_entry.id   AF-A0A537UBJ8-F1
#
_cell.length_a   1.000
_cell.length_b   1.000
_cell.length_c   1.000
_cell.angle_alpha   90.00
_cell.angle_beta   90.00
_cell.angle_gamma   90.00
#
_symmetry.space_group_name_H-M   'P 1'
#
loop_
_entity.id
_entity.type
_entity.pdbx_description
1 polymer ?
#
loop_
_entity_poly.entity_id
_entity_poly.type
_entity_poly.pdbx_seq_one_letter_code
_entity_poly.pdbx_strand_id
1 'polypeptide(L)'
;MARFSAWRRRCRWATSVVPLGAVLATSTPSSAVDFWTGAVSTDWFNAGNWTAGVPTNTDSTRIDTATPNAAMVGAAGAQATGLRVGVSGTGALTIQNGGTVNNTLGIIGDDASSIGTATVDGAGSSWTNSSDFYVAHMGSGTLTIRNGGAVSNEIGFIGRYSGSTGVATVDGPGSTWTNNQDLN
;
A
#
# COMPACT_ATOMS: atom_id res chain seq x y z
N MET A 1 -65.03 -27.73 45.39
CA MET A 1 -66.35 -27.72 44.72
C MET A 1 -66.47 -26.41 43.93
N ALA A 2 -67.13 -26.47 42.77
CA ALA A 2 -67.51 -25.36 41.88
C ALA A 2 -66.42 -24.69 40.99
N ARG A 3 -66.41 -25.17 39.73
CA ARG A 3 -66.08 -24.43 38.51
C ARG A 3 -67.09 -23.30 38.31
N PHE A 4 -66.71 -22.16 37.72
CA PHE A 4 -67.55 -21.44 36.75
C PHE A 4 -66.71 -20.59 35.79
N SER A 5 -67.10 -20.69 34.52
CA SER A 5 -66.60 -20.07 33.29
C SER A 5 -67.11 -18.65 33.06
N ALA A 6 -66.41 -17.82 32.28
CA ALA A 6 -66.87 -17.32 30.96
C ALA A 6 -66.15 -16.04 30.44
N TRP A 7 -65.69 -16.14 29.19
CA TRP A 7 -65.77 -15.19 28.06
C TRP A 7 -65.21 -13.74 28.07
N ARG A 8 -64.08 -13.61 27.34
CA ARG A 8 -63.66 -12.63 26.30
C ARG A 8 -64.31 -11.23 26.24
N ARG A 9 -63.47 -10.18 26.21
CA ARG A 9 -63.46 -9.15 25.14
C ARG A 9 -62.03 -8.71 24.81
N ARG A 10 -61.73 -8.68 23.51
CA ARG A 10 -60.47 -8.19 22.92
C ARG A 10 -60.55 -6.67 22.78
N CYS A 11 -59.46 -5.96 23.14
CA CYS A 11 -59.14 -4.66 22.54
C CYS A 11 -57.64 -4.66 22.23
N ARG A 12 -57.32 -4.69 20.93
CA ARG A 12 -55.98 -4.53 20.38
C ARG A 12 -55.68 -3.03 20.35
N TRP A 13 -54.59 -2.60 20.98
CA TRP A 13 -53.94 -1.34 20.62
C TRP A 13 -52.80 -1.70 19.68
N ALA A 14 -52.97 -1.34 18.40
CA ALA A 14 -51.91 -1.42 17.41
C ALA A 14 -51.05 -0.16 17.54
N THR A 15 -49.92 -0.25 18.24
CA THR A 15 -48.87 0.76 18.14
C THR A 15 -48.03 0.43 16.91
N SER A 16 -48.27 1.18 15.84
CA SER A 16 -47.46 1.19 14.63
C SER A 16 -46.06 1.71 14.97
N VAL A 17 -45.05 0.85 14.88
CA VAL A 17 -43.65 1.26 14.90
C VAL A 17 -43.25 1.44 13.43
N VAL A 18 -42.99 2.69 13.03
CA VAL A 18 -42.37 3.00 11.74
C VAL A 18 -40.92 2.51 11.84
N PRO A 19 -40.43 1.63 10.94
CA PRO A 19 -39.02 1.31 10.93
C PRO A 19 -38.27 2.54 10.44
N LEU A 20 -37.34 3.02 11.25
CA LEU A 20 -36.33 3.99 10.84
C LEU A 20 -35.50 3.29 9.75
N GLY A 21 -35.73 3.65 8.48
CA GLY A 21 -34.92 3.16 7.38
C GLY A 21 -33.48 3.57 7.61
N ALA A 22 -32.63 2.59 7.91
CA ALA A 22 -31.19 2.80 7.90
C ALA A 22 -30.80 3.15 6.46
N VAL A 23 -30.55 4.43 6.20
CA VAL A 23 -29.84 4.85 5.00
C VAL A 23 -28.44 4.25 5.14
N LEU A 24 -28.19 3.14 4.44
CA LEU A 24 -26.84 2.69 4.17
C LEU A 24 -26.21 3.77 3.29
N ALA A 25 -25.48 4.69 3.93
CA ALA A 25 -24.57 5.55 3.21
C ALA A 25 -23.55 4.63 2.56
N THR A 26 -23.72 4.36 1.26
CA THR A 26 -22.63 3.84 0.44
C THR A 26 -21.68 5.01 0.29
N SER A 27 -20.75 5.14 1.24
CA SER A 27 -19.63 6.05 1.05
C SER A 27 -18.91 5.57 -0.20
N THR A 28 -19.07 6.29 -1.30
CA THR A 28 -18.10 6.23 -2.38
C THR A 28 -16.77 6.56 -1.72
N PRO A 29 -15.76 5.67 -1.70
CA PRO A 29 -14.46 6.09 -1.23
C PRO A 29 -14.06 7.29 -2.09
N SER A 30 -13.90 8.43 -1.42
CA SER A 30 -13.01 9.48 -1.91
C SER A 30 -11.66 8.81 -2.15
N SER A 31 -10.92 9.20 -3.19
CA SER A 31 -9.54 8.78 -3.43
C SER A 31 -8.60 9.26 -2.31
N ALA A 32 -8.87 8.85 -1.08
CA ALA A 32 -8.00 9.03 0.05
C ALA A 32 -6.80 8.13 -0.20
N VAL A 33 -5.62 8.75 -0.30
CA VAL A 33 -4.35 8.05 -0.35
C VAL A 33 -4.30 7.09 0.83
N ASP A 34 -3.92 5.83 0.58
CA ASP A 34 -3.80 4.84 1.64
C ASP A 34 -2.38 4.87 2.22
N PHE A 35 -2.27 5.05 3.55
CA PHE A 35 -1.00 5.25 4.22
C PHE A 35 -0.60 4.00 5.01
N TRP A 36 0.66 3.61 4.87
CA TRP A 36 1.30 2.64 5.74
C TRP A 36 1.59 3.29 7.10
N THR A 37 0.90 2.82 8.13
CA THR A 37 1.05 3.25 9.53
C THR A 37 2.09 2.42 10.29
N GLY A 38 2.31 1.16 9.88
CA GLY A 38 3.16 0.22 10.62
C GLY A 38 2.71 -0.01 12.07
N ALA A 39 1.44 0.18 12.38
CA ALA A 39 0.93 0.16 13.76
C ALA A 39 0.96 -1.24 14.41
N VAL A 40 0.87 -2.31 13.60
CA VAL A 40 0.72 -3.69 14.10
C VAL A 40 1.96 -4.52 13.83
N SER A 41 2.53 -4.47 12.63
CA SER A 41 3.68 -5.27 12.22
C SER A 41 4.37 -4.68 11.00
N THR A 42 5.42 -5.34 10.50
CA THR A 42 6.06 -5.01 9.21
C THR A 42 5.31 -5.59 8.01
N ASP A 43 4.37 -6.52 8.22
CA ASP A 43 3.73 -7.29 7.13
C ASP A 43 2.75 -6.45 6.30
N TRP A 44 3.07 -6.27 5.02
CA TRP A 44 2.24 -5.57 4.03
C TRP A 44 0.78 -6.06 4.02
N PHE A 45 0.58 -7.36 4.18
CA PHE A 45 -0.75 -7.99 4.04
C PHE A 45 -1.59 -7.92 5.31
N ASN A 46 -1.06 -7.34 6.39
CA ASN A 46 -1.84 -7.07 7.58
C ASN A 46 -2.59 -5.74 7.41
N ALA A 47 -3.91 -5.84 7.22
CA ALA A 47 -4.79 -4.68 7.06
C ALA A 47 -4.70 -3.67 8.22
N GLY A 48 -4.31 -4.11 9.43
CA GLY A 48 -4.13 -3.23 10.58
C GLY A 48 -2.94 -2.26 10.46
N ASN A 49 -2.07 -2.46 9.46
CA ASN A 49 -0.99 -1.53 9.15
C ASN A 49 -1.40 -0.42 8.17
N TRP A 50 -2.59 -0.50 7.57
CA TRP A 50 -3.05 0.45 6.56
C TRP A 50 -4.24 1.27 7.05
N THR A 51 -4.35 2.49 6.55
CA THR A 51 -5.49 3.36 6.89
C THR A 51 -6.79 2.96 6.21
N ALA A 52 -6.72 2.28 5.06
CA ALA A 52 -7.88 1.88 4.26
C ALA A 52 -7.93 0.36 3.96
N GLY A 53 -7.12 -0.45 4.65
CA GLY A 53 -7.01 -1.90 4.41
C GLY A 53 -5.84 -2.24 3.47
N VAL A 54 -5.66 -3.51 3.12
CA VAL A 54 -4.53 -3.90 2.25
C VAL A 54 -4.75 -3.30 0.85
N PRO A 55 -3.77 -2.57 0.29
CA PRO A 55 -3.92 -1.93 -1.01
C PRO A 55 -4.11 -2.91 -2.16
N THR A 56 -4.84 -2.45 -3.16
CA THR A 56 -5.15 -3.14 -4.41
C THR A 56 -4.68 -2.32 -5.62
N ASN A 57 -4.83 -2.86 -6.82
CA ASN A 57 -4.42 -2.19 -8.06
C ASN A 57 -5.19 -0.90 -8.42
N THR A 58 -6.14 -0.46 -7.60
CA THR A 58 -6.85 0.83 -7.73
C THR A 58 -6.35 1.90 -6.75
N ASP A 59 -5.48 1.53 -5.81
CA ASP A 59 -5.11 2.38 -4.69
C ASP A 59 -3.79 3.11 -4.93
N SER A 60 -3.74 4.39 -4.60
CA SER A 60 -2.48 5.13 -4.50
C SER A 60 -2.03 5.10 -3.05
N THR A 61 -0.85 4.53 -2.83
CA THR A 61 -0.33 4.19 -1.50
C THR A 61 0.92 5.00 -1.18
N ARG A 62 1.08 5.29 0.10
CA ARG A 62 2.19 6.07 0.63
C ARG A 62 2.79 5.41 1.86
N ILE A 63 4.11 5.27 1.87
CA ILE A 63 4.89 4.74 2.99
C ILE A 63 5.81 5.82 3.51
N ASP A 64 5.45 6.44 4.64
CA ASP A 64 6.29 7.44 5.33
C ASP A 64 6.63 7.01 6.75
N THR A 65 6.58 5.70 6.99
CA THR A 65 6.90 5.10 8.27
C THR A 65 8.08 4.15 8.08
N ALA A 66 9.21 4.47 8.70
CA ALA A 66 10.35 3.57 8.84
C ALA A 66 10.42 2.93 10.25
N THR A 67 9.75 3.54 11.24
CA THR A 67 9.72 3.08 12.64
C THR A 67 8.31 3.30 13.22
N PRO A 68 7.79 2.39 14.07
CA PRO A 68 8.47 1.21 14.62
C PRO A 68 8.56 0.04 13.64
N ASN A 69 7.65 -0.05 12.67
CA ASN A 69 7.61 -1.14 11.70
C ASN A 69 7.67 -0.59 10.26
N ALA A 70 8.84 -0.70 9.63
CA ALA A 70 8.99 -0.48 8.20
C ALA A 70 8.19 -1.52 7.40
N ALA A 71 7.71 -1.14 6.21
CA ALA A 71 6.90 -2.03 5.38
C ALA A 71 7.75 -3.17 4.81
N MET A 72 7.21 -4.39 4.84
CA MET A 72 7.83 -5.60 4.33
C MET A 72 6.83 -6.42 3.52
N VAL A 73 7.19 -6.74 2.29
CA VAL A 73 6.48 -7.68 1.42
C VAL A 73 7.25 -8.99 1.42
N GLY A 74 6.77 -9.95 2.22
CA GLY A 74 7.38 -11.29 2.35
C GLY A 74 6.68 -12.40 1.55
N ALA A 75 5.61 -12.06 0.84
CA ALA A 75 4.81 -12.99 0.04
C ALA A 75 4.36 -12.33 -1.27
N ALA A 76 4.04 -13.14 -2.27
CA ALA A 76 3.63 -12.65 -3.58
C ALA A 76 2.27 -11.94 -3.55
N GLY A 77 2.10 -10.92 -4.39
CA GLY A 77 0.78 -10.35 -4.72
C GLY A 77 0.45 -9.00 -4.09
N ALA A 78 1.43 -8.24 -3.58
CA ALA A 78 1.18 -6.85 -3.20
C ALA A 78 0.86 -6.01 -4.46
N GLN A 79 -0.16 -5.17 -4.38
CA GLN A 79 -0.65 -4.36 -5.50
C GLN A 79 -0.87 -2.90 -5.08
N ALA A 80 -0.67 -1.98 -6.01
CA ALA A 80 -1.08 -0.57 -5.92
C ALA A 80 -1.25 -0.02 -7.34
N THR A 81 -2.00 1.07 -7.55
CA THR A 81 -1.81 1.89 -8.77
C THR A 81 -0.53 2.71 -8.64
N GLY A 82 -0.37 3.41 -7.51
CA GLY A 82 0.80 4.21 -7.19
C GLY A 82 1.43 3.73 -5.89
N LEU A 83 2.74 3.53 -5.89
CA LEU A 83 3.50 3.18 -4.70
C LEU A 83 4.59 4.19 -4.44
N ARG A 84 4.45 4.97 -3.37
CA ARG A 84 5.41 6.02 -3.00
C ARG A 84 6.05 5.69 -1.65
N VAL A 85 7.38 5.64 -1.62
CA VAL A 85 8.18 5.37 -0.42
C VAL A 85 8.94 6.63 -0.04
N GLY A 86 8.59 7.24 1.09
CA GLY A 86 9.09 8.53 1.53
C GLY A 86 8.54 9.66 0.67
N VAL A 87 7.39 10.22 1.04
CA VAL A 87 6.78 11.33 0.30
C VAL A 87 7.06 12.67 0.93
N SER A 88 6.69 12.87 2.20
CA SER A 88 6.99 14.11 2.94
C SER A 88 7.76 13.86 4.25
N GLY A 89 8.20 12.62 4.45
CA GLY A 89 9.04 12.18 5.56
C GLY A 89 9.96 11.04 5.12
N THR A 90 10.22 10.11 6.05
CA THR A 90 11.11 8.97 5.81
C THR A 90 10.33 7.68 5.65
N GLY A 91 10.41 7.07 4.46
CA GLY A 91 9.79 5.79 4.15
C GLY A 91 10.81 4.68 3.97
N ALA A 92 10.44 3.46 4.34
CA ALA A 92 11.23 2.26 4.10
C ALA A 92 10.34 1.10 3.63
N LEU A 93 10.76 0.44 2.55
CA LEU A 93 10.12 -0.75 1.99
C LEU A 93 11.15 -1.86 1.77
N THR A 94 10.86 -3.07 2.22
CA THR A 94 11.66 -4.27 1.89
C THR A 94 10.78 -5.31 1.19
N ILE A 95 11.23 -5.82 0.05
CA ILE A 95 10.60 -6.91 -0.69
C ILE A 95 11.57 -8.09 -0.61
N GLN A 96 11.16 -9.16 0.06
CA GLN A 96 12.05 -10.30 0.34
C GLN A 96 11.32 -11.64 0.38
N ASN A 97 12.07 -12.74 0.50
CA ASN A 97 11.53 -14.10 0.66
C ASN A 97 10.55 -14.52 -0.47
N GLY A 98 10.76 -14.06 -1.71
CA GLY A 98 9.86 -14.32 -2.82
C GLY A 98 8.64 -13.39 -2.86
N GLY A 99 8.67 -12.29 -2.10
CA GLY A 99 7.65 -11.26 -2.13
C GLY A 99 7.58 -10.55 -3.48
N THR A 100 6.38 -10.20 -3.94
CA THR A 100 6.20 -9.51 -5.23
C THR A 100 5.28 -8.31 -5.08
N VAL A 101 5.69 -7.19 -5.69
CA VAL A 101 4.94 -5.93 -5.74
C VAL A 101 4.67 -5.58 -7.19
N ASN A 102 3.42 -5.24 -7.51
CA ASN A 102 3.03 -4.76 -8.83
C ASN A 102 2.29 -3.43 -8.70
N ASN A 103 2.74 -2.42 -9.44
CA ASN A 103 2.03 -1.15 -9.53
C ASN A 103 2.23 -0.47 -10.87
N THR A 104 1.51 0.62 -11.13
CA THR A 104 1.68 1.41 -12.34
C THR A 104 2.87 2.35 -12.20
N LEU A 105 2.86 3.20 -11.17
CA LEU A 105 3.88 4.23 -10.92
C LEU A 105 4.58 3.98 -9.59
N GLY A 106 5.90 3.87 -9.58
CA GLY A 106 6.70 3.69 -8.36
C GLY A 106 7.65 4.85 -8.11
N ILE A 107 7.70 5.35 -6.88
CA ILE A 107 8.55 6.48 -6.49
C ILE A 107 9.21 6.20 -5.15
N ILE A 108 10.52 6.48 -5.06
CA ILE A 108 11.30 6.46 -3.83
C ILE A 108 11.85 7.88 -3.61
N GLY A 109 11.43 8.57 -2.55
CA GLY A 109 11.82 9.97 -2.29
C GLY A 109 11.09 10.95 -3.21
N ASP A 110 9.83 11.24 -2.88
CA ASP A 110 8.91 11.99 -3.73
C ASP A 110 9.06 13.51 -3.64
N ASP A 111 8.76 14.11 -2.48
CA ASP A 111 8.82 15.56 -2.30
C ASP A 111 10.23 16.02 -1.90
N ALA A 112 10.49 17.32 -2.05
CA ALA A 112 11.71 17.94 -1.59
C ALA A 112 11.98 17.63 -0.10
N SER A 113 13.22 17.28 0.23
CA SER A 113 13.66 16.88 1.59
C SER A 113 13.09 15.55 2.12
N SER A 114 12.27 14.84 1.35
CA SER A 114 11.84 13.48 1.72
C SER A 114 12.95 12.46 1.55
N ILE A 115 12.86 11.34 2.28
CA ILE A 115 13.83 10.25 2.22
C ILE A 115 13.08 8.94 2.00
N GLY A 116 13.25 8.35 0.81
CA GLY A 116 12.76 7.02 0.51
C GLY A 116 13.89 5.99 0.48
N THR A 117 13.65 4.82 1.06
CA THR A 117 14.55 3.68 0.96
C THR A 117 13.79 2.43 0.56
N ALA A 118 14.28 1.71 -0.45
CA ALA A 118 13.69 0.43 -0.86
C ALA A 118 14.77 -0.62 -1.06
N THR A 119 14.49 -1.85 -0.63
CA THR A 119 15.36 -3.02 -0.85
C THR A 119 14.55 -4.15 -1.48
N VAL A 120 15.06 -4.73 -2.56
CA VAL A 120 14.54 -5.95 -3.18
C VAL A 120 15.60 -7.04 -3.02
N ASP A 121 15.32 -8.01 -2.16
CA ASP A 121 16.30 -8.97 -1.64
C ASP A 121 15.85 -10.42 -1.86
N GLY A 122 16.71 -11.22 -2.47
CA GLY A 122 16.52 -12.66 -2.58
C GLY A 122 15.86 -13.09 -3.89
N ALA A 123 16.21 -14.30 -4.32
CA ALA A 123 15.66 -14.91 -5.52
C ALA A 123 14.13 -14.99 -5.47
N GLY A 124 13.47 -14.58 -6.55
CA GLY A 124 12.01 -14.55 -6.66
C GLY A 124 11.37 -13.31 -6.06
N SER A 125 12.11 -12.46 -5.33
CA SER A 125 11.60 -11.18 -4.86
C SER A 125 11.58 -10.17 -6.00
N SER A 126 10.46 -9.47 -6.21
CA SER A 126 10.35 -8.53 -7.33
C SER A 126 9.51 -7.29 -7.08
N TRP A 127 9.88 -6.21 -7.78
CA TRP A 127 9.08 -4.99 -7.90
C TRP A 127 8.87 -4.64 -9.37
N THR A 128 7.63 -4.79 -9.83
CA THR A 128 7.23 -4.52 -11.22
C THR A 128 6.40 -3.24 -11.29
N ASN A 129 6.89 -2.26 -12.03
CA ASN A 129 6.17 -1.04 -12.36
C ASN A 129 5.73 -1.14 -13.83
N SER A 130 4.46 -0.92 -14.14
CA SER A 130 3.99 -0.99 -15.53
C SER A 130 4.22 0.30 -16.33
N SER A 131 4.73 1.35 -15.69
CA SER A 131 5.08 2.65 -16.27
C SER A 131 6.38 3.14 -15.62
N ASP A 132 6.46 4.45 -15.32
CA ASP A 132 7.65 5.09 -14.80
C ASP A 132 8.04 4.60 -13.39
N PHE A 133 9.34 4.58 -13.15
CA PHE A 133 9.91 4.32 -11.83
C PHE A 133 11.00 5.33 -11.47
N TYR A 134 10.86 5.96 -10.31
CA TYR A 134 11.72 7.04 -9.86
C TYR A 134 12.51 6.63 -8.61
N VAL A 135 13.84 6.62 -8.72
CA VAL A 135 14.76 6.60 -7.59
C VAL A 135 15.18 8.05 -7.34
N ALA A 136 14.46 8.72 -6.44
CA ALA A 136 14.45 10.16 -6.20
C ALA A 136 13.73 10.97 -7.29
N HIS A 137 12.52 11.42 -6.98
CA HIS A 137 11.74 12.34 -7.80
C HIS A 137 12.16 13.79 -7.51
N MET A 138 11.80 14.35 -6.35
CA MET A 138 12.32 15.63 -5.85
C MET A 138 13.13 15.49 -4.54
N GLY A 139 13.03 14.34 -3.87
CA GLY A 139 13.69 14.07 -2.59
C GLY A 139 15.01 13.31 -2.71
N SER A 140 15.32 12.55 -1.66
CA SER A 140 16.40 11.56 -1.65
C SER A 140 15.83 10.15 -1.75
N GLY A 141 16.32 9.37 -2.70
CA GLY A 141 15.83 8.01 -2.95
C GLY A 141 16.99 7.03 -3.02
N THR A 142 16.89 5.94 -2.27
CA THR A 142 17.86 4.83 -2.33
C THR A 142 17.16 3.53 -2.68
N LEU A 143 17.63 2.88 -3.73
CA LEU A 143 17.22 1.55 -4.14
C LEU A 143 18.40 0.59 -4.03
N THR A 144 18.18 -0.55 -3.37
CA THR A 144 19.12 -1.67 -3.36
C THR A 144 18.45 -2.92 -3.88
N ILE A 145 19.07 -3.56 -4.87
CA ILE A 145 18.63 -4.82 -5.45
C ILE A 145 19.76 -5.83 -5.24
N ARG A 146 19.49 -6.91 -4.52
CA ARG A 146 20.53 -7.88 -4.16
C ARG A 146 20.05 -9.32 -4.06
N ASN A 147 21.01 -10.25 -4.02
CA ASN A 147 20.80 -11.69 -3.81
C ASN A 147 19.78 -12.33 -4.77
N GLY A 148 19.72 -11.87 -6.02
CA GLY A 148 18.76 -12.39 -7.01
C GLY A 148 17.40 -11.68 -7.05
N GLY A 149 17.24 -10.57 -6.32
CA GLY A 149 16.06 -9.71 -6.44
C GLY A 149 15.98 -9.00 -7.80
N ALA A 150 14.77 -8.63 -8.23
CA ALA A 150 14.55 -8.03 -9.54
C ALA A 150 13.62 -6.81 -9.49
N VAL A 151 13.97 -5.76 -10.25
CA VAL A 151 13.09 -4.60 -10.49
C VAL A 151 12.88 -4.43 -11.99
N SER A 152 11.66 -4.11 -12.41
CA SER A 152 11.39 -3.75 -13.80
C SER A 152 10.40 -2.61 -13.93
N ASN A 153 10.57 -1.80 -14.97
CA ASN A 153 9.71 -0.66 -15.28
C ASN A 153 9.77 -0.30 -16.78
N GLU A 154 8.94 0.65 -17.20
CA GLU A 154 8.99 1.18 -18.57
C GLU A 154 10.16 2.17 -18.72
N ILE A 155 10.07 3.34 -18.11
CA ILE A 155 11.12 4.37 -18.08
C ILE A 155 11.63 4.54 -16.65
N GLY A 156 12.94 4.51 -16.47
CA GLY A 156 13.58 4.70 -15.16
C GLY A 156 14.12 6.11 -15.02
N PHE A 157 14.10 6.62 -13.79
CA PHE A 157 14.71 7.91 -13.45
C PHE A 157 15.54 7.79 -12.19
N ILE A 158 16.75 8.36 -12.19
CA ILE A 158 17.59 8.49 -10.99
C ILE A 158 17.91 9.96 -10.75
N GLY A 159 17.29 10.56 -9.73
CA GLY A 159 17.46 11.99 -9.44
C GLY A 159 16.81 12.91 -10.49
N ARG A 160 15.48 12.83 -10.61
CA ARG A 160 14.73 13.45 -11.72
C ARG A 160 14.78 14.98 -11.77
N TYR A 161 14.65 15.64 -10.61
CA TYR A 161 14.54 17.09 -10.51
C TYR A 161 15.73 17.73 -9.79
N SER A 162 15.89 19.04 -9.97
CA SER A 162 16.95 19.82 -9.32
C SER A 162 16.91 19.65 -7.80
N GLY A 163 18.07 19.34 -7.21
CA GLY A 163 18.22 19.11 -5.76
C GLY A 163 17.85 17.70 -5.29
N SER A 164 17.32 16.84 -6.16
CA SER A 164 17.09 15.43 -5.81
C SER A 164 18.39 14.62 -5.79
N THR A 165 18.43 13.55 -4.99
CA THR A 165 19.58 12.64 -4.91
C THR A 165 19.10 11.20 -5.01
N GLY A 166 19.31 10.58 -6.17
CA GLY A 166 19.00 9.17 -6.42
C GLY A 166 20.23 8.29 -6.34
N VAL A 167 20.13 7.17 -5.64
CA VAL A 167 21.16 6.12 -5.61
C VAL A 167 20.50 4.77 -5.88
N ALA A 168 20.98 4.06 -6.89
CA ALA A 168 20.58 2.69 -7.17
C ALA A 168 21.79 1.77 -7.14
N THR A 169 21.70 0.68 -6.40
CA THR A 169 22.72 -0.38 -6.34
C THR A 169 22.10 -1.70 -6.76
N VAL A 170 22.70 -2.34 -7.75
CA VAL A 170 22.35 -3.70 -8.20
C VAL A 170 23.56 -4.58 -7.96
N ASP A 171 23.47 -5.48 -7.00
CA ASP A 171 24.61 -6.27 -6.53
C ASP A 171 24.29 -7.76 -6.39
N GLY A 172 25.28 -8.60 -6.63
CA GLY A 172 25.17 -10.05 -6.46
C GLY A 172 24.59 -10.80 -7.67
N PRO A 173 24.82 -12.13 -7.75
CA PRO A 173 24.39 -12.94 -8.87
C PRO A 173 22.86 -12.94 -9.06
N GLY A 174 22.42 -12.76 -10.30
CA GLY A 174 21.00 -12.81 -10.67
C GLY A 174 20.19 -11.57 -10.31
N SER A 175 20.79 -10.57 -9.65
CA SER A 175 20.11 -9.31 -9.38
C SER A 175 19.99 -8.44 -10.62
N THR A 176 18.82 -7.87 -10.85
CA THR A 176 18.53 -7.12 -12.08
C THR A 176 17.68 -5.87 -11.85
N TRP A 177 17.94 -4.85 -12.65
CA TRP A 177 17.02 -3.76 -12.91
C TRP A 177 16.81 -3.63 -14.42
N THR A 178 15.58 -3.86 -14.90
CA THR A 178 15.23 -3.81 -16.32
C THR A 178 14.33 -2.61 -16.62
N ASN A 179 14.79 -1.75 -17.53
CA ASN A 179 13.99 -0.67 -18.12
C ASN A 179 13.59 -1.11 -19.54
N ASN A 180 12.30 -1.11 -19.87
CA ASN A 180 11.82 -1.48 -21.21
C ASN A 180 12.00 -0.35 -22.24
N GLN A 181 12.27 0.86 -21.76
CA GLN A 181 12.68 2.02 -22.51
C GLN A 181 13.97 2.60 -21.88
N ASP A 182 14.06 3.92 -21.74
CA ASP A 182 15.25 4.62 -21.28
C ASP A 182 15.41 4.60 -19.74
N LEU A 183 16.66 4.70 -19.30
CA LEU A 183 17.03 5.11 -17.95
C LEU A 183 17.60 6.53 -18.03
N ASN A 184 16.95 7.47 -17.33
CA ASN A 184 17.23 8.91 -17.38
C ASN A 184 17.82 9.45 -16.08
#